data_AF-A0A4Y2QQD3-F1
#
_entry.id   AF-A0A4Y2QQD3-F1
#
_cell.length_a   1.000
_cell.length_b   1.000
_cell.length_c   1.000
_cell.angle_alpha   90.00
_cell.angle_beta   90.00
_cell.angle_gamma   90.00
#
_symmetry.space_group_name_H-M   'P 1'
#
loop_
_entity.id
_entity.type
_entity.pdbx_description
1 polymer ?
#
loop_
_entity_poly.entity_id
_entity_poly.type
_entity_poly.pdbx_seq_one_letter_code
_entity_poly.pdbx_strand_id
1 'polypeptide(L)'
;MVFSRSRSGIISLLSVLFNSDHVRICYRPVFISLKPYSTDRRRLPDNWGKKRLQKYKLDYIRNMEDPKIQSILQPFRISVKEQGDLVRQLKENGAPDLDVKKAVNELKARKKILEDKEVELAPPEVGFDRARMEDLLKRRFYFDQSFAIYGGVTGQFDFGPMGCAMKNNILNLWRSHFILEEQMLEVDCTILTPENVL
;
A
#
# COMPACT_ATOMS: atom_id res chain seq x y z
N MET A 1 31.72 49.37 -29.70
CA MET A 1 33.06 50.00 -29.84
C MET A 1 34.01 49.10 -29.05
N VAL A 2 34.98 48.36 -29.59
CA VAL A 2 35.72 48.37 -30.86
C VAL A 2 36.10 46.92 -31.20
N PHE A 3 36.09 46.62 -32.50
CA PHE A 3 36.51 45.40 -33.18
C PHE A 3 38.05 45.22 -33.16
N SER A 4 38.54 43.99 -33.24
CA SER A 4 39.78 43.69 -33.97
C SER A 4 39.62 42.44 -34.82
N ARG A 5 40.06 42.56 -36.08
CA ARG A 5 39.87 41.68 -37.23
C ARG A 5 41.12 40.81 -37.45
N SER A 6 40.95 39.62 -38.03
CA SER A 6 41.67 39.18 -39.25
C SER A 6 40.99 37.91 -39.80
N ARG A 7 40.25 37.98 -40.93
CA ARG A 7 40.66 37.63 -42.33
C ARG A 7 41.03 36.14 -42.47
N SER A 8 40.49 35.32 -43.37
CA SER A 8 39.69 35.48 -44.60
C SER A 8 39.14 34.09 -44.97
N GLY A 9 37.99 34.00 -45.64
CA GLY A 9 37.56 32.73 -46.24
C GLY A 9 36.11 32.68 -46.70
N ILE A 10 35.85 33.34 -47.84
CA ILE A 10 34.90 32.94 -48.90
C ILE A 10 33.43 32.71 -48.50
N ILE A 11 32.61 33.62 -49.02
CA ILE A 11 31.16 33.52 -49.18
C ILE A 11 30.84 32.34 -50.11
N SER A 12 30.01 31.42 -49.63
CA SER A 12 29.10 30.64 -50.48
C SER A 12 27.75 30.55 -49.77
N LEU A 13 26.80 31.33 -50.29
CA LEU A 13 25.37 31.10 -50.13
C LEU A 13 25.05 29.70 -50.65
N LEU A 14 24.50 28.84 -49.79
CA LEU A 14 23.69 27.69 -50.19
C LEU A 14 22.63 27.46 -49.12
N SER A 15 21.45 28.00 -49.41
CA SER A 15 20.18 27.52 -48.91
C SER A 15 20.02 26.03 -49.24
N VAL A 16 19.92 25.19 -48.21
CA VAL A 16 19.44 23.80 -48.28
C VAL A 16 18.42 23.66 -47.14
N LEU A 17 17.15 23.91 -47.45
CA LEU A 17 16.14 22.88 -47.67
C LEU A 17 15.96 21.95 -46.45
N PHE A 18 14.88 22.26 -45.73
CA PHE A 18 14.08 21.34 -44.94
C PHE A 18 13.91 20.01 -45.71
N ASN A 19 14.44 18.90 -45.18
CA ASN A 19 13.74 17.63 -45.29
C ASN A 19 14.16 16.65 -44.19
N SER A 20 13.13 16.03 -43.65
CA SER A 20 13.09 15.05 -42.58
C SER A 20 14.04 13.87 -42.81
N ASP A 21 14.72 13.42 -41.75
CA ASP A 21 14.87 11.98 -41.48
C ASP A 21 15.21 11.69 -40.00
N HIS A 22 14.26 11.02 -39.36
CA HIS A 22 14.36 10.12 -38.21
C HIS A 22 15.24 10.47 -37.00
N VAL A 23 14.66 11.24 -36.06
CA VAL A 23 14.77 10.90 -34.63
C VAL A 23 13.43 10.27 -34.22
N ARG A 24 13.36 8.94 -34.20
CA ARG A 24 12.24 8.23 -33.56
C ARG A 24 12.44 8.32 -32.05
N ILE A 25 12.00 9.43 -31.46
CA ILE A 25 11.66 9.43 -30.04
C ILE A 25 10.40 8.58 -29.95
N CYS A 26 10.55 7.34 -29.49
CA CYS A 26 9.42 6.50 -29.11
C CYS A 26 8.74 7.12 -27.88
N TYR A 27 7.96 8.18 -28.09
CA TYR A 27 6.91 8.54 -27.16
C TYR A 27 5.93 7.38 -27.17
N ARG A 28 6.02 6.48 -26.19
CA ARG A 28 4.88 5.65 -25.84
C ARG A 28 3.83 6.63 -25.33
N PRO A 29 2.70 6.86 -26.03
CA PRO A 29 1.64 7.65 -25.45
C PRO A 29 1.04 6.76 -24.38
N VAL A 30 1.45 6.97 -23.12
CA VAL A 30 0.64 6.51 -22.01
C VAL A 30 -0.57 7.42 -22.03
N PHE A 31 -1.61 7.01 -22.77
CA PHE A 31 -2.95 7.55 -22.57
C PHE A 31 -3.39 7.12 -21.17
N ILE A 32 -2.91 7.85 -20.16
CA ILE A 32 -3.56 7.89 -18.86
C ILE A 32 -4.85 8.62 -19.16
N SER A 33 -5.95 7.88 -19.28
CA SER A 33 -7.28 8.45 -19.14
C SER A 33 -7.29 9.16 -17.79
N LEU A 34 -7.04 10.46 -17.78
CA LEU A 34 -7.24 11.32 -16.62
C LEU A 34 -8.74 11.29 -16.36
N LYS A 35 -9.16 10.34 -15.52
CA LYS A 35 -10.49 10.35 -14.96
C LYS A 35 -10.62 11.70 -14.25
N PRO A 36 -11.71 12.45 -14.47
CA PRO A 36 -11.92 13.73 -13.79
C PRO A 36 -11.72 13.51 -12.29
N TYR A 37 -10.99 14.43 -11.66
CA TYR A 37 -10.72 14.40 -10.23
C TYR A 37 -12.07 14.41 -9.50
N SER A 38 -12.49 13.23 -9.05
CA SER A 38 -13.71 13.06 -8.28
C SER A 38 -13.54 13.81 -6.97
N THR A 39 -14.38 14.81 -6.72
CA THR A 39 -14.51 15.52 -5.43
C THR A 39 -15.08 14.62 -4.33
N ASP A 40 -15.48 13.40 -4.68
CA ASP A 40 -15.84 12.39 -3.71
C ASP A 40 -14.57 11.92 -3.00
N ARG A 41 -14.35 12.41 -1.77
CA ARG A 41 -13.51 11.75 -0.78
C ARG A 41 -14.08 10.34 -0.64
N ARG A 42 -13.62 9.42 -1.49
CA ARG A 42 -13.93 8.00 -1.38
C ARG A 42 -13.43 7.55 -0.02
N ARG A 43 -14.30 7.62 0.98
CA ARG A 43 -14.10 6.96 2.25
C ARG A 43 -13.82 5.52 1.86
N LEU A 44 -12.65 5.04 2.28
CA LEU A 44 -12.34 3.63 2.12
C LEU A 44 -13.54 2.86 2.69
N PRO A 45 -14.04 1.83 1.99
CA PRO A 45 -15.17 1.05 2.48
C PRO A 45 -14.94 0.64 3.94
N ASP A 46 -15.99 0.55 4.76
CA ASP A 46 -15.86 0.21 6.18
C ASP A 46 -15.18 -1.15 6.43
N ASN A 47 -15.01 -1.96 5.39
CA ASN A 47 -14.34 -3.25 5.43
C ASN A 47 -12.90 -3.23 4.88
N TRP A 48 -12.38 -2.07 4.46
CA TRP A 48 -11.03 -1.93 3.93
C TRP A 48 -10.01 -2.32 5.01
N GLY A 49 -9.19 -3.32 4.71
CA GLY A 49 -8.19 -3.85 5.64
C GLY A 49 -8.71 -4.85 6.68
N LYS A 50 -10.03 -5.02 6.88
CA LYS A 50 -10.58 -5.98 7.88
C LYS A 50 -10.11 -7.42 7.64
N LYS A 51 -10.05 -7.86 6.38
CA LYS A 51 -9.55 -9.19 6.01
C LYS A 51 -8.07 -9.39 6.37
N ARG A 52 -7.24 -8.35 6.24
CA ARG A 52 -5.81 -8.40 6.61
C ARG A 52 -5.64 -8.49 8.12
N LEU A 53 -6.41 -7.71 8.88
CA LEU A 53 -6.40 -7.76 10.34
C LEU A 53 -6.87 -9.12 10.87
N GLN A 54 -7.93 -9.66 10.27
CA GLN A 54 -8.45 -11.00 10.60
C GLN A 54 -7.40 -12.07 10.35
N LYS A 55 -6.69 -12.01 9.21
CA LYS A 55 -5.58 -12.92 8.91
C LYS A 55 -4.47 -12.83 9.97
N TYR A 56 -4.04 -11.62 10.35
CA TYR A 56 -3.01 -11.44 11.37
C TYR A 56 -3.42 -12.01 12.73
N LYS A 57 -4.68 -11.82 13.13
CA LYS A 57 -5.25 -12.42 14.35
C LYS A 57 -5.21 -13.94 14.32
N LEU A 58 -5.62 -14.54 13.19
CA LEU A 58 -5.57 -15.98 12.98
C LEU A 58 -4.14 -16.50 13.04
N ASP A 59 -3.20 -15.86 12.34
CA ASP A 59 -1.78 -16.25 12.32
C ASP A 59 -1.18 -16.18 13.74
N TYR A 60 -1.49 -15.14 14.52
CA TYR A 60 -1.04 -15.01 15.90
C TYR A 60 -1.58 -16.14 16.79
N ILE A 61 -2.89 -16.41 16.76
CA ILE A 61 -3.52 -17.44 17.59
C ILE A 61 -3.05 -18.85 17.21
N ARG A 62 -2.77 -19.09 15.92
CA ARG A 62 -2.21 -20.36 15.46
C ARG A 62 -0.77 -20.58 15.92
N ASN A 63 0.00 -19.50 16.03
CA ASN A 63 1.39 -19.55 16.49
C ASN A 63 1.52 -19.51 18.02
N MET A 64 0.48 -19.06 18.74
CA MET A 64 0.47 -18.97 20.20
C MET A 64 -0.07 -20.26 20.83
N GLU A 65 0.78 -20.97 21.58
CA GLU A 65 0.41 -22.22 22.25
C GLU A 65 -0.04 -21.99 23.70
N ASP A 66 -1.17 -21.32 23.90
CA ASP A 66 -1.77 -21.22 25.24
C ASP A 66 -2.64 -22.47 25.53
N PRO A 67 -2.35 -23.25 26.59
CA PRO A 67 -3.13 -24.44 26.96
C PRO A 67 -4.62 -24.18 27.16
N LYS A 68 -4.99 -22.98 27.65
CA LYS A 68 -6.40 -22.60 27.88
C LYS A 68 -7.13 -22.33 26.58
N ILE A 69 -6.47 -21.69 25.62
CA ILE A 69 -7.04 -21.42 24.30
C ILE A 69 -7.20 -22.74 23.53
N GLN A 70 -6.21 -23.63 23.64
CA GLN A 70 -6.28 -24.92 22.99
C GLN A 70 -7.48 -25.75 23.45
N SER A 71 -7.72 -25.87 24.77
CA SER A 71 -8.84 -26.67 25.27
C SER A 71 -10.19 -26.17 24.75
N ILE A 72 -10.36 -24.85 24.56
CA ILE A 72 -11.55 -24.24 23.98
C ILE A 72 -11.66 -24.54 22.47
N LEU A 73 -10.54 -24.52 21.74
CA LEU A 73 -10.52 -24.74 20.29
C LEU A 73 -10.56 -26.23 19.88
N GLN A 74 -10.09 -27.15 20.74
CA GLN A 74 -10.08 -28.60 20.47
C GLN A 74 -11.43 -29.17 20.01
N PRO A 75 -12.58 -28.92 20.67
CA PRO A 75 -13.86 -29.47 20.21
C PRO A 75 -14.23 -29.01 18.81
N PHE A 76 -13.94 -27.76 18.46
CA PHE A 76 -14.19 -27.23 17.12
C PHE A 76 -13.26 -27.86 16.07
N ARG A 77 -11.99 -28.10 16.42
CA ARG A 77 -11.03 -28.81 15.54
C ARG A 77 -11.46 -30.24 15.29
N ILE A 78 -11.95 -30.95 16.31
CA ILE A 78 -12.50 -32.31 16.19
C ILE A 78 -13.73 -32.30 15.26
N SER A 79 -14.68 -31.39 15.48
CA SER A 79 -15.88 -31.28 14.65
C SER A 79 -15.58 -30.97 13.17
N VAL A 80 -14.56 -30.15 12.90
CA VAL A 80 -14.08 -29.87 11.54
C VAL A 80 -13.40 -31.09 10.93
N LYS A 81 -12.63 -31.85 11.73
CA LYS A 81 -11.96 -33.08 11.29
C LYS A 81 -12.98 -34.17 10.93
N GLU A 82 -13.95 -34.44 11.80
CA GLU A 82 -15.02 -35.43 11.58
C GLU A 82 -15.81 -35.14 10.30
N GLN A 83 -16.19 -33.87 10.08
CA GLN A 83 -16.90 -33.49 8.85
C GLN A 83 -16.00 -33.58 7.61
N GLY A 84 -14.70 -33.30 7.77
CA GLY A 84 -13.70 -33.46 6.71
C GLY A 84 -13.52 -34.92 6.29
N ASP A 85 -13.45 -35.82 7.26
CA ASP A 85 -13.34 -37.27 7.05
C ASP A 85 -14.60 -37.81 6.36
N LEU A 86 -15.80 -37.33 6.73
CA LEU A 86 -17.06 -37.66 6.06
C LEU A 86 -17.08 -37.21 4.59
N VAL A 87 -16.59 -35.99 4.29
CA VAL A 87 -16.44 -35.53 2.89
C VAL A 87 -15.47 -36.41 2.11
N ARG A 88 -14.41 -36.91 2.75
CA ARG A 88 -13.44 -37.81 2.12
C ARG A 88 -14.06 -39.17 1.81
N GLN A 89 -14.76 -39.76 2.78
CA GLN A 89 -15.49 -41.02 2.61
C GLN A 89 -16.56 -40.94 1.52
N LEU A 90 -17.34 -39.84 1.44
CA LEU A 90 -18.34 -39.67 0.39
C LEU A 90 -17.73 -39.59 -1.02
N LYS A 91 -16.52 -38.99 -1.13
CA LYS A 91 -15.79 -38.93 -2.39
C LYS A 91 -15.19 -40.28 -2.79
N GLU A 92 -14.69 -41.04 -1.82
CA GLU A 92 -14.14 -42.39 -2.03
C GLU A 92 -15.24 -43.39 -2.42
N ASN A 93 -16.41 -43.29 -1.81
CA ASN A 93 -17.56 -44.16 -2.07
C ASN A 93 -18.33 -43.80 -3.36
N GLY A 94 -17.92 -42.76 -4.09
CA GLY A 94 -18.60 -42.32 -5.33
C GLY A 94 -20.03 -41.85 -5.11
N ALA A 95 -20.32 -41.21 -3.97
CA ALA A 95 -21.65 -40.73 -3.63
C ALA A 95 -22.16 -39.67 -4.62
N PRO A 96 -23.50 -39.43 -4.68
CA PRO A 96 -24.07 -38.40 -5.54
C PRO A 96 -23.47 -37.02 -5.28
N ASP A 97 -23.20 -36.27 -6.34
CA ASP A 97 -22.57 -34.93 -6.26
C ASP A 97 -23.37 -33.94 -5.37
N LEU A 98 -24.69 -34.12 -5.28
CA LEU A 98 -25.55 -33.34 -4.39
C LEU A 98 -25.19 -33.54 -2.91
N ASP A 99 -24.89 -34.77 -2.49
CA ASP A 99 -24.59 -35.09 -1.09
C ASP A 99 -23.16 -34.67 -0.73
N VAL A 100 -22.22 -34.76 -1.69
CA VAL A 100 -20.88 -34.19 -1.55
C VAL A 100 -20.95 -32.67 -1.38
N LYS A 101 -21.76 -31.97 -2.18
CA LYS A 101 -21.91 -30.50 -2.08
C LYS A 101 -22.54 -30.07 -0.75
N LYS A 102 -23.56 -30.79 -0.26
CA LYS A 102 -24.14 -30.54 1.07
C LYS A 102 -23.09 -30.71 2.17
N ALA A 103 -22.34 -31.81 2.15
CA ALA A 103 -21.30 -32.09 3.14
C ALA A 103 -20.15 -31.05 3.09
N VAL A 104 -19.80 -30.55 1.90
CA VAL A 104 -18.79 -29.49 1.72
C VAL A 104 -19.30 -28.14 2.23
N ASN A 105 -20.57 -27.81 2.05
CA ASN A 105 -21.15 -26.57 2.59
C ASN A 105 -21.16 -26.58 4.12
N GLU A 106 -21.53 -27.72 4.71
CA GLU A 106 -21.45 -27.96 6.15
C GLU A 106 -19.99 -27.86 6.66
N LEU A 107 -19.03 -28.44 5.94
CA LEU A 107 -17.60 -28.31 6.26
C LEU A 107 -17.14 -26.85 6.24
N LYS A 108 -17.57 -26.06 5.24
CA LYS A 108 -17.26 -24.62 5.17
C LYS A 108 -17.88 -23.85 6.32
N ALA A 109 -19.11 -24.17 6.73
CA ALA A 109 -19.78 -23.56 7.87
C ALA A 109 -19.00 -23.84 9.17
N ARG A 110 -18.59 -25.09 9.41
CA ARG A 110 -17.79 -25.47 10.59
C ARG A 110 -16.42 -24.82 10.61
N LYS A 111 -15.74 -24.73 9.46
CA LYS A 111 -14.47 -24.00 9.33
C LYS A 111 -14.62 -22.51 9.65
N LYS A 112 -15.72 -21.89 9.18
CA LYS A 112 -16.01 -20.49 9.49
C LYS A 112 -16.22 -20.29 11.00
N ILE A 113 -16.98 -21.17 11.65
CA ILE A 113 -17.18 -21.13 13.10
C ILE A 113 -15.86 -21.25 13.86
N LEU A 114 -14.97 -22.16 13.43
CA LEU A 114 -13.63 -22.28 13.99
C LEU A 114 -12.82 -20.98 13.82
N GLU A 115 -12.78 -20.42 12.62
CA GLU A 115 -12.08 -19.16 12.36
C GLU A 115 -12.66 -17.98 13.15
N ASP A 116 -13.98 -17.89 13.26
CA ASP A 116 -14.65 -16.84 14.05
C ASP A 116 -14.29 -16.96 15.55
N LYS A 117 -14.21 -18.20 16.08
CA LYS A 117 -13.75 -18.46 17.45
C LYS A 117 -12.26 -18.20 17.66
N GLU A 118 -11.42 -18.54 16.70
CA GLU A 118 -9.98 -18.20 16.71
C GLU A 118 -9.81 -16.67 16.76
N VAL A 119 -10.62 -15.92 16.00
CA VAL A 119 -10.59 -14.45 15.99
C VAL A 119 -11.16 -13.82 17.26
N GLU A 120 -12.18 -14.43 17.86
CA GLU A 120 -12.78 -13.99 19.13
C GLU A 120 -11.83 -14.19 20.31
N LEU A 121 -11.10 -15.32 20.33
CA LEU A 121 -10.10 -15.63 21.36
C LEU A 121 -8.78 -14.89 21.16
N ALA A 122 -8.57 -14.25 20.00
CA ALA A 122 -7.42 -13.40 19.78
C ALA A 122 -7.43 -12.23 20.78
N PRO A 123 -6.34 -11.99 21.54
CA PRO A 123 -6.27 -10.85 22.44
C PRO A 123 -6.63 -9.55 21.70
N PRO A 124 -7.31 -8.59 22.34
CA PRO A 124 -7.62 -7.31 21.71
C PRO A 124 -6.35 -6.55 21.30
N GLU A 125 -5.21 -6.88 21.91
CA GLU A 125 -3.88 -6.38 21.55
C GLU A 125 -3.33 -6.92 20.23
N VAL A 126 -3.87 -8.04 19.74
CA VAL A 126 -3.50 -8.63 18.46
C VAL A 126 -4.22 -7.86 17.37
N GLY A 127 -3.69 -6.67 17.09
CA GLY A 127 -4.23 -5.76 16.12
C GLY A 127 -3.45 -4.46 16.07
N PHE A 128 -3.79 -3.62 15.11
CA PHE A 128 -3.20 -2.30 15.02
C PHE A 128 -3.93 -1.35 15.96
N ASP A 129 -3.37 -1.14 17.15
CA ASP A 129 -3.84 -0.11 18.08
C ASP A 129 -3.25 1.24 17.68
N ARG A 130 -4.08 2.04 16.99
CA ARG A 130 -3.71 3.37 16.54
C ARG A 130 -3.31 4.28 17.72
N ALA A 131 -4.02 4.21 18.85
CA ALA A 131 -3.77 5.08 19.98
C ALA A 131 -2.41 4.76 20.63
N ARG A 132 -2.10 3.47 20.82
CA ARG A 132 -0.77 3.04 21.31
C ARG A 132 0.36 3.41 20.36
N MET A 133 0.15 3.26 19.05
CA MET A 133 1.15 3.68 18.06
C MET A 133 1.36 5.19 18.10
N GLU A 134 0.29 5.99 18.09
CA GLU A 134 0.38 7.46 18.14
C GLU A 134 1.06 7.94 19.43
N ASP A 135 0.76 7.34 20.59
CA ASP A 135 1.44 7.63 21.85
C ASP A 135 2.94 7.35 21.75
N LEU A 136 3.33 6.19 21.20
CA LEU A 136 4.73 5.85 21.01
C LEU A 136 5.45 6.83 20.08
N LEU A 137 4.83 7.20 18.96
CA LEU A 137 5.42 8.12 17.98
C LEU A 137 5.62 9.52 18.57
N LYS A 138 4.67 10.02 19.37
CA LYS A 138 4.80 11.29 20.08
C LYS A 138 5.86 11.23 21.17
N ARG A 139 5.83 10.19 22.03
CA ARG A 139 6.81 10.00 23.12
C ARG A 139 8.24 9.81 22.64
N ARG A 140 8.43 9.28 21.43
CA ARG A 140 9.73 9.13 20.78
C ARG A 140 10.06 10.26 19.81
N PHE A 141 9.23 11.28 19.75
CA PHE A 141 9.39 12.47 18.92
C PHE A 141 9.69 12.13 17.46
N TYR A 142 8.88 11.24 16.88
CA TYR A 142 8.84 11.03 15.43
C TYR A 142 8.16 12.21 14.74
N PHE A 143 6.98 12.58 15.24
CA PHE A 143 6.29 13.80 14.87
C PHE A 143 5.48 14.31 16.05
N ASP A 144 5.17 15.60 16.05
CA ASP A 144 4.23 16.22 16.98
C ASP A 144 3.41 17.31 16.27
N GLN A 145 2.36 17.80 16.94
CA GLN A 145 1.51 18.89 16.43
C GLN A 145 2.33 20.18 16.32
N SER A 146 2.32 20.81 15.14
CA SER A 146 3.03 22.10 14.99
C SER A 146 2.42 23.14 15.92
N PHE A 147 3.28 23.96 16.53
CA PHE A 147 2.90 24.99 17.50
C PHE A 147 2.14 24.45 18.73
N ALA A 148 2.44 23.24 19.19
CA ALA A 148 1.78 22.60 20.34
C ALA A 148 1.72 23.49 21.59
N ILE A 149 2.79 24.27 21.87
CA ILE A 149 2.84 25.20 23.01
C ILE A 149 1.86 26.38 22.91
N TYR A 150 1.33 26.65 21.70
CA TYR A 150 0.36 27.71 21.42
C TYR A 150 -1.05 27.15 21.16
N GLY A 151 -1.31 25.90 21.53
CA GLY A 151 -2.61 25.23 21.31
C GLY A 151 -2.69 24.38 20.04
N GLY A 152 -1.65 24.41 19.19
CA GLY A 152 -1.54 23.57 18.00
C GLY A 152 -2.40 24.01 16.82
N VAL A 153 -1.91 23.77 15.60
CA VAL A 153 -2.66 24.08 14.35
C VAL A 153 -3.03 22.79 13.62
N THR A 154 -4.32 22.49 13.53
CA THR A 154 -4.81 21.25 12.89
C THR A 154 -4.31 21.11 11.45
N GLY A 155 -3.86 19.91 11.11
CA GLY A 155 -3.31 19.61 9.78
C GLY A 155 -1.83 19.96 9.58
N GLN A 156 -1.17 20.60 10.55
CA GLN A 156 0.27 20.88 10.52
C GLN A 156 1.02 20.02 11.54
N PHE A 157 2.14 19.43 11.13
CA PHE A 157 2.95 18.55 11.98
C PHE A 157 4.44 18.82 11.80
N ASP A 158 5.17 18.81 12.90
CA ASP A 158 6.61 18.95 12.93
C ASP A 158 7.25 17.57 13.11
N PHE A 159 8.21 17.24 12.25
CA PHE A 159 8.97 15.99 12.36
C PHE A 159 10.16 16.18 13.30
N GLY A 160 10.28 15.29 14.29
CA GLY A 160 11.46 15.24 15.14
C GLY A 160 12.62 14.49 14.47
N PRO A 161 13.77 14.33 15.14
CA PRO A 161 14.99 13.79 14.54
C PRO A 161 14.79 12.40 13.90
N MET A 162 14.06 11.51 14.58
CA MET A 162 13.78 10.16 14.07
C MET A 162 12.82 10.18 12.88
N GLY A 163 11.81 11.07 12.91
CA GLY A 163 10.89 11.26 11.79
C GLY A 163 11.58 11.80 10.55
N CYS A 164 12.48 12.77 10.72
CA CYS A 164 13.31 13.32 9.64
C CYS A 164 14.20 12.24 9.01
N ALA A 165 14.89 11.44 9.83
CA ALA A 165 15.71 10.33 9.33
C ALA A 165 14.88 9.32 8.54
N MET A 166 13.72 8.90 9.09
CA MET A 166 12.81 7.99 8.42
C MET A 166 12.28 8.56 7.09
N LYS A 167 11.85 9.83 7.07
CA LYS A 167 11.38 10.53 5.88
C LYS A 167 12.47 10.54 4.81
N ASN A 168 13.71 10.87 5.17
CA ASN A 168 14.83 10.89 4.23
C ASN A 168 15.13 9.51 3.65
N ASN A 169 15.07 8.45 4.46
CA ASN A 169 15.25 7.08 3.99
C ASN A 169 14.18 6.68 2.97
N ILE A 170 12.91 7.02 3.24
CA ILE A 170 11.81 6.74 2.31
C ILE A 170 11.99 7.50 1.00
N LEU A 171 12.33 8.79 1.07
CA LEU A 171 12.59 9.61 -0.13
C LEU A 171 13.74 9.03 -0.95
N ASN A 172 14.84 8.63 -0.31
CA ASN A 172 16.00 8.05 -1.01
C ASN A 172 15.65 6.72 -1.69
N LEU A 173 14.87 5.86 -1.04
CA LEU A 173 14.38 4.62 -1.67
C LEU A 173 13.50 4.93 -2.88
N TRP A 174 12.61 5.90 -2.76
CA TRP A 174 11.75 6.31 -3.88
C TRP A 174 12.56 6.88 -5.05
N ARG A 175 13.53 7.76 -4.78
CA ARG A 175 14.43 8.31 -5.80
C ARG A 175 15.24 7.21 -6.49
N SER A 176 15.80 6.29 -5.70
CA SER A 176 16.54 5.16 -6.26
C SER A 176 15.66 4.33 -7.19
N HIS A 177 14.43 4.04 -6.77
CA HIS A 177 13.55 3.15 -7.53
C HIS A 177 12.96 3.80 -8.79
N PHE A 178 12.56 5.07 -8.75
CA PHE A 178 11.90 5.70 -9.90
C PHE A 178 12.83 6.59 -10.71
N ILE A 179 13.63 7.42 -10.05
CA ILE A 179 14.48 8.38 -10.77
C ILE A 179 15.65 7.67 -11.41
N LEU A 180 16.38 6.84 -10.65
CA LEU A 180 17.59 6.20 -11.15
C LEU A 180 17.30 5.01 -12.06
N GLU A 181 16.36 4.13 -11.71
CA GLU A 181 16.05 2.94 -12.54
C GLU A 181 15.36 3.32 -13.86
N GLU A 182 14.45 4.31 -13.86
CA GLU A 182 13.72 4.72 -15.07
C GLU A 182 14.34 5.95 -15.77
N GLN A 183 15.48 6.46 -15.27
CA GLN A 183 16.19 7.64 -15.79
C GLN A 183 15.29 8.89 -15.91
N MET A 184 14.49 9.17 -14.88
CA MET A 184 13.64 10.36 -14.86
C MET A 184 14.44 11.63 -14.55
N LEU A 185 13.96 12.77 -15.06
CA LEU A 185 14.52 14.08 -14.74
C LEU A 185 13.82 14.66 -13.50
N GLU A 186 14.54 14.67 -12.36
CA GLU A 186 14.09 15.35 -11.14
C GLU A 186 14.19 16.87 -11.33
N VAL A 187 13.11 17.60 -11.05
CA VAL A 187 13.04 19.07 -11.09
C VAL A 187 12.48 19.56 -9.77
N ASP A 188 13.11 20.58 -9.18
CA ASP A 188 12.61 21.26 -7.98
C ASP A 188 12.05 22.64 -8.36
N CYS A 189 10.80 22.89 -8.01
CA CYS A 189 10.04 24.09 -8.40
C CYS A 189 9.65 24.92 -7.17
N THR A 190 9.41 26.21 -7.39
CA THR A 190 8.98 27.12 -6.31
C THR A 190 7.58 26.76 -5.80
N ILE A 191 7.38 26.84 -4.47
CA ILE A 191 6.10 26.55 -3.82
C ILE A 191 5.06 27.65 -4.10
N LEU A 192 5.47 28.92 -4.11
CA LEU A 192 4.58 30.04 -4.43
C LEU A 192 4.25 30.02 -5.93
N THR A 193 2.96 29.92 -6.25
CA THR A 193 2.45 29.85 -7.62
C THR A 193 1.50 31.02 -7.88
N PRO A 194 1.68 31.80 -8.97
CA PRO A 194 0.80 32.91 -9.28
C PRO A 194 -0.58 32.42 -9.74
N GLU A 195 -1.63 33.21 -9.48
CA GLU A 195 -3.03 32.83 -9.70
C GLU A 195 -3.33 32.42 -11.14
N ASN A 196 -2.71 33.06 -12.13
CA ASN A 196 -2.94 32.78 -13.54
C ASN A 196 -2.44 31.38 -14.01
N VAL A 197 -1.70 30.67 -13.17
CA VAL A 197 -1.14 29.33 -13.46
C VAL A 197 -1.93 28.22 -12.74
N LEU A 198 -2.65 28.53 -11.67
CA LEU A 198 -3.43 27.59 -10.86
C LEU A 198 -4.79 27.28 -11.50
#